data_AF-A0AAD6SKK6-F1
#
_entry.id   AF-A0AAD6SKK6-F1
#
_cell.length_a   1.000
_cell.length_b   1.000
_cell.length_c   1.000
_cell.angle_alpha   90.00
_cell.angle_beta   90.00
_cell.angle_gamma   90.00
#
_symmetry.space_group_name_H-M   'P 1'
#
loop_
_entity.id
_entity.type
_entity.pdbx_description
1 polymer ?
#
loop_
_entity_poly.entity_id
_entity_poly.type
_entity_poly.pdbx_seq_one_letter_code
_entity_poly.pdbx_strand_id
1 'polypeptide(L)'
;VNYQSKVDWRSARDILRCNPLFHGKPRFDSVIYEDDEDPLAIGQLHFVFRCHLPGDVALDLAMVQPFGRTAWTPKTLTDCPIRERLPLKNCHFIALEHVIRGALLCPMFWGKDRMHYLIDCIDEDMYLRLNNIH
;
A
#
# COMPACT_ATOMS: atom_id res chain seq x y z
N VAL A 1 6.83 3.35 9.48
CA VAL A 1 5.60 2.73 10.02
C VAL A 1 6.04 1.58 10.89
N ASN A 2 5.61 1.56 12.15
CA ASN A 2 5.84 0.41 13.03
C ASN A 2 4.56 -0.42 13.04
N TYR A 3 4.69 -1.73 12.93
CA TYR A 3 3.54 -2.64 12.89
C TYR A 3 3.83 -3.90 13.69
N GLN A 4 2.78 -4.60 14.10
CA GLN A 4 2.90 -5.90 14.74
C GLN A 4 2.85 -7.00 13.69
N SER A 5 3.89 -7.82 13.61
CA SER A 5 3.95 -8.98 12.73
C SER A 5 2.92 -10.03 13.13
N LYS A 6 2.22 -10.61 12.16
CA LYS A 6 1.30 -11.75 12.29
C LYS A 6 2.03 -13.09 12.42
N VAL A 7 3.35 -13.12 12.20
CA VAL A 7 4.15 -14.35 12.31
C VAL A 7 4.57 -14.62 13.74
N ASP A 8 5.08 -13.59 14.43
CA ASP A 8 5.73 -13.72 15.74
C ASP A 8 5.22 -12.70 16.78
N TRP A 9 4.22 -11.89 16.43
CA TRP A 9 3.61 -10.86 17.28
C TRP A 9 4.59 -9.79 17.77
N ARG A 10 5.78 -9.69 17.15
CA ARG A 10 6.78 -8.68 17.48
C ARG A 10 6.59 -7.40 16.68
N SER A 11 7.14 -6.31 17.19
CA SER A 11 7.16 -5.04 16.48
C SER A 11 8.19 -5.08 15.36
N ALA A 12 7.73 -4.82 14.14
CA ALA A 12 8.51 -4.64 12.94
C ALA A 12 8.38 -3.20 12.42
N ARG A 13 9.29 -2.78 11.54
CA ARG A 13 9.34 -1.40 11.03
C ARG A 13 9.61 -1.34 9.54
N ASP A 14 8.72 -0.66 8.84
CA ASP A 14 8.87 -0.31 7.43
C ASP A 14 9.32 1.15 7.25
N ILE A 15 10.33 1.35 6.41
CA ILE A 15 10.82 2.67 5.98
C ILE A 15 10.25 2.95 4.59
N LEU A 16 9.16 3.72 4.57
CA LEU A 16 8.44 4.09 3.35
C LEU A 16 9.00 5.37 2.72
N ARG A 17 8.95 5.45 1.39
CA ARG A 17 9.41 6.60 0.60
C ARG A 17 8.35 7.03 -0.41
N CYS A 18 8.25 8.35 -0.60
CA CYS A 18 7.40 8.98 -1.59
C CYS A 18 8.15 10.11 -2.32
N ASN A 19 9.36 9.81 -2.78
CA ASN A 19 10.25 10.82 -3.36
C ASN A 19 10.03 10.94 -4.88
N PRO A 20 9.60 12.11 -5.40
CA PRO A 20 9.42 12.32 -6.83
C PRO A 20 10.74 12.31 -7.62
N LEU A 21 11.88 12.52 -6.97
CA LEU A 21 13.21 12.55 -7.58
C LEU A 21 14.21 11.69 -6.80
N PHE A 22 14.10 10.37 -6.96
CA PHE A 22 15.00 9.38 -6.40
C PHE A 22 15.94 8.83 -7.49
N HIS A 23 17.20 9.25 -7.50
CA HIS A 23 18.16 8.91 -8.57
C HIS A 23 17.65 9.21 -9.99
N GLY A 24 16.98 10.36 -10.16
CA GLY A 24 16.43 10.78 -11.46
C GLY A 24 15.13 10.09 -11.87
N LYS A 25 14.52 9.27 -11.01
CA LYS A 25 13.21 8.65 -11.23
C LYS A 25 12.30 8.78 -10.00
N PRO A 26 10.98 8.86 -10.17
CA PRO A 26 10.06 8.84 -9.03
C PRO A 26 10.09 7.49 -8.32
N ARG A 27 10.09 7.52 -6.98
CA ARG A 27 9.94 6.34 -6.12
C ARG A 27 8.83 6.59 -5.11
N PHE A 28 7.72 5.89 -5.34
CA PHE A 28 6.55 5.90 -4.47
C PHE A 28 6.29 4.47 -4.00
N ASP A 29 6.63 4.20 -2.74
CA ASP A 29 6.39 2.92 -2.09
C ASP A 29 4.86 2.74 -1.89
N SER A 30 4.41 1.49 -1.81
CA SER A 30 2.99 1.18 -1.59
C SER A 30 2.74 0.76 -0.14
N VAL A 31 1.51 0.91 0.31
CA VAL A 31 1.09 0.68 1.70
C VAL A 31 -0.23 -0.06 1.76
N ILE A 32 -0.40 -0.83 2.84
CA ILE A 32 -1.69 -1.30 3.32
C ILE A 32 -2.17 -0.31 4.37
N TYR A 33 -3.43 0.09 4.27
CA TYR A 33 -4.05 1.01 5.22
C TYR A 33 -5.43 0.51 5.63
N GLU A 34 -5.91 1.02 6.76
CA GLU A 34 -7.25 0.73 7.27
C GLU A 34 -8.30 1.45 6.43
N ASP A 35 -9.30 0.69 5.98
CA ASP A 35 -10.44 1.16 5.21
C ASP A 35 -11.66 0.34 5.66
N ASP A 36 -12.77 1.02 5.88
CA ASP A 36 -14.01 0.38 6.34
C ASP A 36 -14.64 -0.51 5.25
N GLU A 37 -14.38 -0.22 3.96
CA GLU A 37 -14.97 -0.94 2.83
C GLU A 37 -14.08 -2.08 2.31
N ASP A 38 -12.75 -1.91 2.30
CA ASP A 38 -11.80 -2.94 1.86
C ASP A 38 -10.87 -3.35 3.03
N PRO A 39 -11.04 -4.55 3.62
CA PRO A 39 -10.16 -5.03 4.70
C PRO A 39 -8.69 -5.20 4.26
N LEU A 40 -8.43 -5.06 2.97
CA LEU A 40 -7.12 -5.04 2.37
C LEU A 40 -7.01 -3.88 1.37
N ALA A 41 -7.27 -2.66 1.85
CA ALA A 41 -7.02 -1.46 1.08
C ALA A 41 -5.52 -1.27 0.88
N ILE A 42 -5.14 -1.09 -0.38
CA ILE A 42 -3.74 -0.92 -0.79
C ILE A 42 -3.66 0.33 -1.64
N GLY A 43 -2.62 1.13 -1.42
CA GLY A 43 -2.40 2.32 -2.21
C GLY A 43 -0.92 2.68 -2.34
N GLN A 44 -0.61 3.50 -3.34
CA GLN A 44 0.71 4.07 -3.54
C GLN A 44 0.81 5.39 -2.78
N LEU A 45 1.85 5.53 -1.95
CA LEU A 45 2.08 6.73 -1.15
C LEU A 45 2.71 7.83 -2.01
N HIS A 46 2.00 8.93 -2.22
CA HIS A 46 2.50 10.06 -3.02
C HIS A 46 3.12 11.17 -2.19
N PHE A 47 2.48 11.52 -1.07
CA PHE A 47 2.96 12.57 -0.18
C PHE A 47 2.65 12.26 1.27
N VAL A 48 3.46 12.80 2.17
CA VAL A 48 3.22 12.84 3.61
C VAL A 48 3.30 14.29 4.05
N PHE A 49 2.32 14.74 4.83
CA PHE A 49 2.18 16.09 5.33
C PHE A 49 2.13 16.06 6.85
N ARG A 50 2.72 17.08 7.48
CA ARG A 50 2.47 17.39 8.88
C ARG A 50 1.63 18.65 8.95
N CYS A 51 0.36 18.50 9.31
CA CYS A 51 -0.59 19.59 9.48
C CYS A 51 -0.53 20.08 10.92
N HIS A 52 -0.41 21.39 11.12
CA HIS A 52 -0.47 22.00 12.45
C HIS A 52 -1.84 22.64 12.62
N LEU A 53 -2.60 22.16 13.60
CA LEU A 53 -3.93 22.64 13.94
C LEU A 53 -3.84 23.67 15.09
N PRO A 54 -4.86 24.52 15.26
CA PRO A 54 -4.95 25.40 16.42
C PRO A 54 -4.86 24.59 17.73
N GLY A 55 -4.09 25.10 18.70
CA GLY A 55 -3.90 24.42 19.99
C GLY A 55 -2.70 23.48 20.06
N ASP A 56 -1.69 23.66 19.21
CA ASP A 56 -0.43 22.90 19.20
C ASP A 56 -0.60 21.39 18.92
N VAL A 57 -1.69 21.04 18.22
CA VAL A 57 -1.97 19.67 17.77
C VAL A 57 -1.38 19.50 16.38
N ALA A 58 -0.52 18.49 16.21
CA ALA A 58 0.00 18.09 14.91
C ALA A 58 -0.70 16.81 14.43
N LEU A 59 -1.12 16.81 13.15
CA LEU A 59 -1.70 15.66 12.48
C LEU A 59 -0.83 15.29 11.27
N ASP A 60 -0.34 14.06 11.25
CA ASP A 60 0.40 13.53 10.10
C ASP A 60 -0.58 12.88 9.12
N LEU A 61 -0.65 13.39 7.89
CA LEU A 61 -1.52 12.91 6.82
C LEU A 61 -0.70 12.32 5.67
N ALA A 62 -1.24 11.32 5.01
CA ALA A 62 -0.69 10.75 3.79
C ALA A 62 -1.68 10.92 2.63
N MET A 63 -1.19 11.31 1.45
CA MET A 63 -1.97 11.25 0.21
C MET A 63 -1.65 9.93 -0.50
N VAL A 64 -2.69 9.13 -0.71
CA VAL A 64 -2.57 7.77 -1.22
C VAL A 64 -3.36 7.63 -2.50
N GLN A 65 -2.75 7.02 -3.52
CA GLN A 65 -3.41 6.60 -4.75
C GLN A 65 -3.85 5.13 -4.61
N PRO A 66 -5.14 4.84 -4.51
CA PRO A 66 -5.62 3.48 -4.26
C PRO A 66 -5.35 2.53 -5.44
N PHE A 67 -5.18 1.26 -5.09
CA PHE A 67 -5.21 0.13 -6.02
C PHE A 67 -6.52 -0.67 -5.85
N GLY A 68 -7.39 -0.60 -6.85
CA GLY A 68 -8.66 -1.31 -6.87
C GLY A 68 -8.50 -2.81 -7.09
N ARG A 69 -9.48 -3.57 -6.61
CA ARG A 69 -9.61 -5.00 -6.92
C ARG A 69 -9.98 -5.19 -8.39
N THR A 70 -9.46 -6.23 -9.02
CA THR A 70 -9.79 -6.58 -10.40
C THR A 70 -10.58 -7.87 -10.46
N ALA A 71 -11.67 -7.90 -11.23
CA ALA A 71 -12.38 -9.14 -11.53
C ALA A 71 -11.59 -10.06 -12.49
N TRP A 72 -10.59 -9.49 -13.17
CA TRP A 72 -9.71 -10.23 -14.06
C TRP A 72 -8.61 -10.94 -13.26
N THR A 73 -8.50 -12.25 -13.46
CA THR A 73 -7.42 -13.08 -12.93
C THR A 73 -6.67 -13.73 -14.09
N PRO A 74 -5.33 -13.68 -14.11
CA PRO A 74 -4.54 -14.35 -15.11
C PRO A 74 -4.69 -15.86 -14.91
N LYS A 75 -4.66 -16.60 -16.03
CA LYS A 75 -4.60 -18.07 -15.99
C LYS A 75 -3.16 -18.51 -15.70
N THR A 76 -2.64 -18.16 -14.53
CA THR A 76 -1.31 -18.55 -14.06
C THR A 76 -1.43 -19.59 -12.96
N LEU A 77 -0.39 -20.41 -12.77
CA LEU A 77 -0.30 -21.40 -11.69
C LEU A 77 -0.23 -20.78 -10.29
N THR A 78 0.04 -19.48 -10.20
CA THR A 78 0.21 -18.74 -8.94
C THR A 78 -1.01 -17.87 -8.67
N ASP A 79 -1.58 -18.01 -7.47
CA ASP A 79 -2.69 -17.21 -6.95
C ASP A 79 -2.25 -15.80 -6.48
N CYS A 80 -1.37 -15.14 -7.24
CA CYS A 80 -0.91 -13.80 -6.88
C CYS A 80 -2.04 -12.78 -7.13
N PRO A 81 -2.52 -12.06 -6.10
CA PRO A 81 -3.59 -11.08 -6.27
C PRO A 81 -3.16 -9.96 -7.21
N ILE A 82 -4.07 -9.55 -8.10
CA ILE A 82 -3.87 -8.41 -8.98
C ILE A 82 -4.65 -7.22 -8.46
N ARG A 83 -4.01 -6.06 -8.53
CA ARG A 83 -4.65 -4.79 -8.25
C ARG A 83 -4.45 -3.81 -9.41
N GLU A 84 -5.47 -3.04 -9.69
CA GLU A 84 -5.43 -1.97 -10.69
C GLU A 84 -5.18 -0.63 -10.00
N ARG A 85 -4.11 0.07 -10.40
CA ARG A 85 -3.85 1.43 -9.95
C ARG A 85 -4.95 2.36 -10.46
N LEU A 86 -5.74 2.92 -9.56
CA LEU A 86 -6.80 3.85 -9.93
C LEU A 86 -6.21 5.18 -10.43
N PRO A 87 -6.93 5.95 -11.26
CA PRO A 87 -6.44 7.25 -11.74
C PRO A 87 -6.09 8.21 -10.60
N LEU A 88 -5.16 9.15 -10.83
CA LEU A 88 -4.71 10.12 -9.80
C LEU A 88 -5.85 10.98 -9.20
N LYS A 89 -6.95 11.18 -9.94
CA LYS A 89 -8.15 11.88 -9.40
C LYS A 89 -8.84 11.12 -8.25
N ASN A 90 -8.52 9.84 -8.06
CA ASN A 90 -9.02 9.01 -6.98
C ASN A 90 -8.08 9.00 -5.76
N CYS A 91 -7.01 9.79 -5.79
CA CYS A 91 -6.18 9.99 -4.60
C CYS A 91 -7.03 10.60 -3.47
N HIS A 92 -6.80 10.13 -2.27
CA HIS A 92 -7.45 10.62 -1.06
C HIS A 92 -6.43 10.73 0.08
N PHE A 93 -6.82 11.40 1.15
CA PHE A 93 -6.00 11.56 2.34
C PHE A 93 -6.41 10.55 3.40
N ILE A 94 -5.42 9.98 4.06
CA ILE A 94 -5.58 9.16 5.26
C ILE A 94 -4.70 9.72 6.37
N ALA A 95 -5.08 9.52 7.63
CA ALA A 95 -4.14 9.76 8.72
C ALA A 95 -3.00 8.72 8.65
N LEU A 96 -1.78 9.15 8.91
CA LEU A 96 -0.60 8.28 8.80
C LEU A 96 -0.67 7.10 9.79
N GLU A 97 -1.41 7.26 10.89
CA GLU A 97 -1.68 6.21 11.88
C GLU A 97 -2.52 5.05 11.34
N HIS A 98 -3.36 5.28 10.32
CA HIS A 98 -4.13 4.23 9.65
C HIS A 98 -3.29 3.41 8.66
N VAL A 99 -2.01 3.77 8.46
CA VAL A 99 -1.11 2.94 7.65
C VAL A 99 -0.67 1.73 8.47
N ILE A 100 -1.16 0.56 8.08
CA ILE A 100 -0.84 -0.71 8.73
C ILE A 100 0.62 -1.07 8.46
N ARG A 101 1.05 -1.08 7.20
CA ARG A 101 2.42 -1.43 6.80
C ARG A 101 2.72 -1.12 5.34
N GLY A 102 3.97 -1.30 4.91
CA GLY A 102 4.36 -1.26 3.50
C GLY A 102 3.89 -2.50 2.73
N ALA A 103 3.69 -2.34 1.43
CA ALA A 103 3.38 -3.41 0.49
C ALA A 103 4.24 -3.31 -0.77
N LEU A 104 4.53 -4.46 -1.37
CA LEU A 104 5.27 -4.53 -2.62
C LEU A 104 4.32 -4.84 -3.77
N LEU A 105 4.24 -3.92 -4.73
CA LEU A 105 3.50 -4.08 -5.97
C LEU A 105 4.44 -3.97 -7.16
N CYS A 106 4.32 -4.92 -8.09
CA CYS A 106 5.13 -4.98 -9.31
C CYS A 106 4.24 -4.76 -10.54
N PRO A 107 4.56 -3.82 -11.45
CA PRO A 107 3.80 -3.66 -12.68
C PRO A 107 3.84 -4.94 -13.52
N MET A 108 2.72 -5.30 -14.14
CA MET A 108 2.68 -6.47 -15.02
C MET A 108 3.39 -6.17 -16.34
N PHE A 109 4.30 -7.06 -16.76
CA PHE A 109 5.04 -6.91 -18.03
C PHE A 109 4.15 -6.92 -19.28
N TRP A 110 3.03 -7.63 -19.26
CA TRP A 110 2.13 -7.83 -20.42
C TRP A 110 0.72 -7.26 -20.21
N GLY A 111 0.49 -6.56 -19.08
CA GLY A 111 -0.80 -6.01 -18.71
C GLY A 111 -0.99 -4.57 -19.19
N LYS A 112 -2.21 -4.05 -19.08
CA LYS A 112 -2.44 -2.60 -19.17
C LYS A 112 -1.58 -1.91 -18.10
N ASP A 113 -1.01 -0.73 -18.38
CA ASP A 113 -0.06 0.02 -17.53
C ASP A 113 -0.46 0.25 -16.06
N ARG A 114 -1.72 -0.04 -15.71
CA ARG A 114 -2.28 0.13 -14.36
C ARG A 114 -2.30 -1.15 -13.55
N MET A 115 -2.10 -2.30 -14.16
CA MET A 115 -2.21 -3.58 -13.48
C MET A 115 -0.90 -3.96 -12.79
N HIS A 116 -1.01 -4.36 -11.52
CA HIS A 116 0.12 -4.70 -10.68
C HIS A 116 -0.12 -6.02 -9.96
N TYR A 117 0.92 -6.85 -9.86
CA TYR A 117 0.96 -7.98 -8.97
C TYR A 117 1.22 -7.51 -7.54
N LEU A 118 0.40 -7.97 -6.60
CA LEU A 118 0.70 -7.87 -5.19
C LEU A 118 1.60 -9.04 -4.81
N ILE A 119 2.80 -8.73 -4.31
CA ILE A 119 3.81 -9.74 -3.98
C ILE A 119 3.67 -10.15 -2.52
N ASP A 120 3.28 -11.40 -2.30
CA ASP A 120 3.05 -11.99 -0.97
C ASP A 120 4.16 -12.94 -0.51
N CYS A 121 4.99 -13.42 -1.43
CA CYS A 121 5.97 -14.49 -1.19
C CYS A 121 7.31 -14.04 -0.60
N ILE A 122 7.57 -12.74 -0.53
CA ILE A 122 8.84 -12.21 0.02
C ILE A 122 8.79 -12.08 1.54
N ASP A 123 7.58 -12.07 2.10
CA ASP A 123 7.36 -11.78 3.50
C ASP A 123 6.24 -12.65 4.07
N GLU A 124 6.59 -13.50 5.03
CA GLU A 124 5.65 -14.39 5.72
C GLU A 124 4.50 -13.61 6.39
N ASP A 125 4.76 -12.41 6.94
CA ASP A 125 3.71 -11.56 7.50
C ASP A 125 2.76 -11.06 6.40
N MET A 126 3.29 -10.75 5.22
CA MET A 126 2.47 -10.35 4.08
C MET A 126 1.60 -11.52 3.62
N TYR A 127 2.19 -12.71 3.48
CA TYR A 127 1.46 -13.93 3.13
C TYR A 127 0.30 -14.20 4.10
N LEU A 128 0.55 -14.11 5.41
CA LEU A 128 -0.50 -14.28 6.42
C LEU A 128 -1.55 -13.16 6.36
N ARG A 129 -1.20 -11.91 6.03
CA ARG A 129 -2.17 -10.83 5.88
C ARG A 129 -3.10 -11.01 4.70
N LEU A 130 -2.58 -11.55 3.60
CA LEU A 130 -3.34 -11.73 2.37
C LEU A 130 -4.21 -12.99 2.40
N ASN A 131 -3.74 -14.05 3.07
CA ASN A 131 -4.45 -15.33 3.13
C ASN A 131 -5.33 -15.51 4.38
N ASN A 132 -5.17 -14.73 5.45
CA ASN A 132 -6.07 -14.78 6.62
C ASN A 132 -7.31 -13.87 6.46
N ILE A 133 -7.67 -13.48 5.23
CA ILE A 133 -8.94 -12.80 4.95
C ILE A 133 -9.88 -13.87 4.37
N HIS A 134 -10.49 -14.63 5.27
CA HIS A 134 -11.59 -15.56 4.98
C HIS A 134 -12.89 -15.00 5.57
#